data_AF-A0A964FA01-F1
#
_entry.id   AF-A0A964FA01-F1
#
_cell.length_a   1.000
_cell.length_b   1.000
_cell.length_c   1.000
_cell.angle_alpha   90.00
_cell.angle_beta   90.00
_cell.angle_gamma   90.00
#
_symmetry.space_group_name_H-M   'P 1'
#
loop_
_entity.id
_entity.type
_entity.pdbx_description
1 polymer ?
#
loop_
_entity_poly.entity_id
_entity_poly.type
_entity_poly.pdbx_seq_one_letter_code
_entity_poly.pdbx_strand_id
1 'polypeptide(L)'
;MTNATESYQTTAEVRERTAKQLFDINRVKREISDRAAEGYRDLRLMQAHPYDLSRSPQAFELEAWLEANQYRYVWTPTPPLADPLRSTFSEDYPELVIFW
;
A
#
# COMPACT_ATOMS: atom_id res chain seq x y z
N MET A 1 11.77 -2.67 32.11
CA MET A 1 10.56 -2.56 31.27
C MET A 1 10.84 -1.52 30.18
N THR A 2 11.66 -1.87 29.18
CA THR A 2 12.23 -0.90 28.22
C THR A 2 12.09 -1.39 26.77
N ASN A 3 12.10 -2.71 26.58
CA ASN A 3 12.06 -3.35 25.26
C ASN A 3 10.77 -3.13 24.46
N ALA A 4 9.61 -2.93 25.11
CA ALA A 4 8.34 -2.75 24.41
C ALA A 4 8.25 -1.38 23.72
N THR A 5 8.77 -0.33 24.35
CA THR A 5 8.73 1.03 23.83
C THR A 5 9.70 1.21 22.64
N GLU A 6 10.91 0.65 22.75
CA GLU A 6 11.91 0.65 21.66
C GLU A 6 11.46 -0.19 20.47
N SER A 7 10.86 -1.37 20.71
CA SER A 7 10.28 -2.20 19.64
C SER A 7 9.10 -1.51 18.96
N TYR A 8 8.28 -0.76 19.70
CA TYR A 8 7.14 -0.02 19.17
C TYR A 8 7.57 1.15 18.28
N GLN A 9 8.57 1.93 18.72
CA GLN A 9 9.14 3.04 17.94
C GLN A 9 9.78 2.54 16.64
N THR A 10 10.56 1.45 16.71
CA THR A 10 11.14 0.80 15.53
C THR A 10 10.06 0.35 14.54
N THR A 11 8.92 -0.15 15.05
CA THR A 11 7.80 -0.59 14.21
C THR A 11 7.06 0.59 13.57
N ALA A 12 6.88 1.70 14.29
CA ALA A 12 6.23 2.91 13.78
C ALA A 12 7.06 3.58 12.66
N GLU A 13 8.37 3.72 12.85
CA GLU A 13 9.28 4.29 11.85
C GLU A 13 9.35 3.43 10.58
N VAL A 14 9.35 2.10 10.74
CA VAL A 14 9.30 1.16 9.62
C VAL A 14 7.99 1.31 8.86
N ARG A 15 6.83 1.43 9.54
CA ARG A 15 5.52 1.65 8.90
C ARG A 15 5.49 2.95 8.12
N GLU A 16 5.97 4.04 8.70
CA GLU A 16 6.00 5.35 8.04
C GLU A 16 6.90 5.33 6.81
N ARG A 17 8.09 4.73 6.92
CA ARG A 17 9.01 4.59 5.77
C ARG A 17 8.41 3.74 4.66
N THR A 18 7.77 2.62 5.00
CA THR A 18 7.09 1.76 4.02
C THR A 18 5.94 2.51 3.34
N ALA A 19 5.13 3.26 4.09
CA ALA A 19 4.06 4.07 3.52
C ALA A 19 4.58 5.14 2.56
N LYS A 20 5.66 5.85 2.93
CA LYS A 20 6.33 6.83 2.05
C LYS A 20 6.84 6.19 0.77
N GLN A 21 7.42 5.00 0.83
CA GLN A 21 7.94 4.33 -0.37
C GLN A 21 6.84 3.75 -1.26
N LEU A 22 5.75 3.25 -0.65
CA LEU A 22 4.65 2.62 -1.37
C LEU A 22 3.74 3.64 -2.05
N PHE A 23 3.42 4.73 -1.36
CA PHE A 23 2.49 5.76 -1.84
C PHE A 23 3.19 7.03 -2.38
N ASP A 24 4.48 6.93 -2.72
CA ASP A 24 5.20 8.04 -3.37
C ASP A 24 4.54 8.36 -4.72
N ILE A 25 3.99 9.56 -4.85
CA ILE A 25 3.25 10.00 -6.05
C ILE A 25 4.13 9.96 -7.30
N ASN A 26 5.40 10.34 -7.23
CA ASN A 26 6.28 10.35 -8.40
C ASN A 26 6.61 8.93 -8.85
N ARG A 27 6.75 8.00 -7.91
CA ARG A 27 6.86 6.58 -8.20
C ARG A 27 5.58 6.05 -8.85
N VAL A 28 4.41 6.31 -8.26
CA VAL A 28 3.12 5.83 -8.80
C VAL A 28 2.87 6.37 -10.21
N LYS A 29 3.14 7.65 -10.47
CA LYS A 29 3.05 8.24 -11.83
C LYS A 29 3.89 7.49 -12.85
N ARG A 30 5.12 7.15 -12.49
CA ARG A 30 6.04 6.40 -13.34
C ARG A 30 5.49 5.01 -13.62
N GLU A 31 5.07 4.30 -12.57
CA GLU A 31 4.52 2.95 -12.72
C GLU A 31 3.22 2.93 -13.55
N ILE A 32 2.35 3.93 -13.41
CA ILE A 32 1.17 4.09 -14.28
C ILE A 32 1.60 4.29 -15.74
N SER A 33 2.59 5.14 -15.98
CA SER A 33 3.07 5.43 -17.34
C SER A 33 3.70 4.20 -17.99
N ASP A 34 4.50 3.46 -17.24
CA ASP A 34 5.14 2.22 -17.69
C ASP A 34 4.08 1.14 -17.99
N ARG A 35 3.13 0.93 -17.07
CA ARG A 35 2.00 0.00 -17.26
C ARG A 35 1.12 0.38 -18.45
N ALA A 36 0.83 1.67 -18.62
CA ALA A 36 0.04 2.15 -19.76
C ALA A 36 0.77 1.94 -21.08
N ALA A 37 2.10 2.11 -21.12
CA ALA A 37 2.93 1.82 -22.29
C ALA A 37 2.93 0.32 -22.65
N GLU A 38 2.81 -0.55 -21.65
CA GLU A 38 2.65 -2.00 -21.81
C GLU A 38 1.21 -2.41 -22.19
N GLY A 39 0.26 -1.46 -22.23
CA GLY A 39 -1.14 -1.70 -22.61
C GLY A 39 -2.07 -2.11 -21.48
N TYR A 40 -1.60 -2.07 -20.22
CA TYR A 40 -2.46 -2.26 -19.05
C TYR A 40 -3.38 -1.06 -18.82
N ARG A 41 -4.44 -1.28 -18.04
CA ARG A 41 -5.45 -0.26 -17.67
C ARG A 41 -5.55 -0.04 -16.16
N ASP A 42 -4.72 -0.74 -15.41
CA ASP A 42 -4.75 -0.75 -13.96
C ASP A 42 -3.36 -0.97 -13.33
N LEU A 43 -3.20 -0.39 -12.14
CA LEU A 43 -2.04 -0.56 -11.28
C LEU A 43 -2.52 -0.98 -9.90
N ARG A 44 -1.95 -2.08 -9.39
CA ARG A 44 -2.18 -2.58 -8.02
C ARG A 44 -1.00 -2.22 -7.13
N LEU A 45 -1.27 -1.48 -6.06
CA LEU A 45 -0.31 -1.24 -4.99
C LEU A 45 -0.59 -2.20 -3.83
N MET A 46 0.22 -3.25 -3.76
CA MET A 46 0.15 -4.26 -2.70
C MET A 46 0.90 -3.78 -1.45
N GLN A 47 0.23 -3.83 -0.29
CA GLN A 47 0.84 -3.52 0.99
C GLN A 47 1.59 -4.73 1.56
N ALA A 48 2.67 -4.48 2.30
CA ALA A 48 3.38 -5.55 3.00
C ALA A 48 2.63 -5.94 4.29
N HIS A 49 2.15 -7.18 4.36
CA HIS A 49 1.56 -7.77 5.58
C HIS A 49 2.57 -7.74 6.75
N PRO A 50 2.15 -7.52 8.02
CA PRO A 50 0.77 -7.40 8.53
C PRO A 50 0.24 -5.96 8.66
N TYR A 51 0.84 -4.98 7.98
CA TYR A 51 0.50 -3.57 8.24
C TYR A 51 -0.57 -3.06 7.29
N ASP A 52 -1.70 -2.62 7.85
CA ASP A 52 -2.65 -1.77 7.14
C ASP A 52 -2.11 -0.33 7.08
N LEU A 53 -1.71 0.10 5.88
CA LEU A 53 -1.20 1.44 5.59
C LEU A 53 -2.25 2.30 4.86
N SER A 54 -3.48 1.81 4.67
CA SER A 54 -4.55 2.53 3.95
C SER A 54 -4.93 3.85 4.62
N ARG A 55 -4.75 3.95 5.94
CA ARG A 55 -5.04 5.16 6.74
C ARG A 55 -3.81 6.03 7.00
N SER A 56 -2.70 5.77 6.31
CA SER A 56 -1.49 6.57 6.47
C SER A 56 -1.67 7.95 5.82
N PRO A 57 -1.00 9.01 6.33
CA PRO A 57 -1.01 10.31 5.67
C PRO A 57 -0.58 10.25 4.20
N GLN A 58 0.33 9.35 3.86
CA GLN A 58 0.83 9.16 2.50
C GLN A 58 -0.22 8.52 1.58
N ALA A 59 -1.04 7.61 2.09
CA ALA A 59 -2.16 7.06 1.35
C ALA A 59 -3.18 8.16 1.00
N PHE A 60 -3.53 9.02 1.97
CA PHE A 60 -4.44 10.15 1.72
C PHE A 60 -3.87 11.19 0.75
N GLU A 61 -2.56 11.46 0.81
CA GLU A 61 -1.90 12.35 -0.16
C GLU A 61 -1.99 11.79 -1.58
N LEU A 62 -1.78 10.47 -1.74
CA LEU A 62 -1.93 9.79 -3.01
C LEU A 62 -3.38 9.82 -3.51
N GLU A 63 -4.37 9.53 -2.65
CA GLU A 63 -5.79 9.59 -2.99
C GLU A 63 -6.19 11.00 -3.49
N ALA A 64 -5.80 12.04 -2.76
CA ALA A 64 -6.06 13.43 -3.17
C ALA A 64 -5.43 13.75 -4.53
N TRP A 65 -4.22 13.26 -4.79
CA TRP A 65 -3.59 13.39 -6.10
C TRP A 65 -4.36 12.63 -7.19
N LEU A 66 -4.81 11.40 -6.93
CA LEU A 66 -5.59 10.59 -7.86
C LEU A 66 -6.91 11.28 -8.23
N GLU A 67 -7.63 11.80 -7.23
CA GLU A 67 -8.87 12.55 -7.41
C GLU A 67 -8.65 13.82 -8.24
N ALA A 68 -7.61 14.60 -7.92
CA ALA A 68 -7.27 15.81 -8.65
C ALA A 68 -6.92 15.54 -10.13
N ASN A 69 -6.48 14.33 -10.45
CA ASN A 69 -6.10 13.92 -11.81
C ASN A 69 -7.15 13.00 -12.47
N GLN A 70 -8.33 12.86 -11.87
CA GLN A 70 -9.46 12.08 -12.39
C GLN A 70 -9.19 10.58 -12.57
N TYR A 71 -8.20 10.03 -11.87
CA TYR A 71 -8.03 8.58 -11.81
C TYR A 71 -9.15 7.96 -10.97
N ARG A 72 -9.60 6.77 -11.39
CA ARG A 72 -10.50 5.97 -10.54
C ARG A 72 -9.65 5.09 -9.64
N TYR A 73 -10.04 4.93 -8.39
CA TYR A 73 -9.32 4.06 -7.47
C TYR A 73 -10.28 3.33 -6.53
N VAL A 74 -9.86 2.17 -6.04
CA VAL A 74 -10.61 1.36 -5.08
C VAL A 74 -9.67 0.60 -4.16
N TRP A 75 -10.03 0.54 -2.89
CA TRP A 75 -9.40 -0.37 -1.93
C TRP A 75 -10.07 -1.73 -1.99
N THR A 76 -9.30 -2.77 -2.26
CA THR A 76 -9.78 -4.15 -2.31
C THR A 76 -9.20 -4.95 -1.16
N PRO A 77 -10.02 -5.69 -0.38
CA PRO A 77 -9.49 -6.64 0.59
C PRO A 77 -8.83 -7.78 -0.19
N THR A 78 -7.56 -8.04 0.07
CA THR A 78 -6.85 -9.18 -0.51
C THR A 78 -6.52 -10.18 0.60
N PRO A 79 -6.89 -11.46 0.43
CA PRO A 79 -6.53 -12.48 1.41
C PRO A 79 -5.02 -12.68 1.42
N PRO A 80 -4.40 -12.85 2.60
CA PRO A 80 -2.99 -13.21 2.70
C PRO A 80 -2.72 -14.51 1.93
N LEU A 81 -1.58 -14.54 1.22
CA LEU A 81 -1.14 -15.75 0.54
C LEU A 81 -0.97 -16.85 1.61
N ALA A 82 -1.76 -17.91 1.51
CA ALA A 82 -1.70 -19.01 2.45
C ALA A 82 -0.34 -19.73 2.30
N ASP A 83 0.55 -19.55 3.27
CA ASP A 83 1.77 -20.34 3.40
C ASP A 83 1.40 -21.68 4.06
N PRO A 84 1.58 -22.84 3.40
CA PRO A 84 1.27 -24.15 3.96
C PRO A 84 2.04 -24.48 5.25
N LEU A 85 3.13 -23.77 5.53
CA LEU A 85 4.03 -23.99 6.67
C LEU A 85 3.81 -22.98 7.81
N ARG A 86 2.91 -21.99 7.65
CA ARG A 86 2.56 -21.03 8.70
C ARG A 86 1.06 -21.04 8.95
N SER A 87 0.66 -20.84 10.21
CA SER A 87 -0.75 -20.62 10.55
C SER A 87 -1.28 -19.48 9.69
N THR A 88 -2.26 -19.77 8.83
CA THR A 88 -2.97 -18.79 8.00
C THR A 88 -3.44 -17.64 8.89
N PHE A 89 -2.81 -16.48 8.75
CA PHE A 89 -3.36 -15.25 9.29
C PHE A 89 -4.67 -14.98 8.53
N SER A 90 -5.75 -14.75 9.26
CA SER A 90 -7.12 -14.66 8.72
C SER A 90 -7.55 -13.23 8.37
N GLU A 91 -6.67 -12.25 8.49
CA GLU A 91 -6.99 -10.85 8.24
C GLU A 91 -6.62 -10.48 6.81
N ASP A 92 -7.64 -10.16 6.01
CA ASP A 92 -7.47 -9.53 4.70
C ASP A 92 -6.73 -8.21 4.88
N TYR A 93 -5.82 -7.89 3.94
CA TYR A 93 -5.15 -6.59 3.91
C TYR A 93 -5.63 -5.76 2.72
N PRO A 94 -5.74 -4.43 2.86
CA PRO A 94 -6.26 -3.59 1.79
C PRO A 94 -5.18 -3.32 0.73
N GLU A 95 -5.56 -3.50 -0.53
CA GLU A 95 -4.75 -3.12 -1.69
C GLU A 95 -5.41 -2.01 -2.48
N LEU A 96 -4.62 -1.03 -2.93
CA LEU A 96 -5.12 0.06 -3.75
C LEU A 96 -5.01 -0.32 -5.22
N VAL A 97 -6.15 -0.33 -5.91
CA VAL A 97 -6.21 -0.51 -7.37
C VAL A 97 -6.52 0.84 -7.99
N ILE A 98 -5.68 1.27 -8.93
CA ILE A 98 -5.80 2.54 -9.66
C ILE A 98 -6.11 2.23 -11.12
N PHE A 99 -7.09 2.89 -11.70
CA PHE A 99 -7.51 2.77 -13.11
C PHE A 99 -7.39 4.12 -13.82
N TRP A 100 -7.05 4.06 -15.11
CA TRP A 100 -6.91 5.21 -16.00
C TRP A 100 -7.65 5.02 -17.33
#